data_AF-A0A2M7XR21-F1
#
_entry.id   AF-A0A2M7XR21-F1
#
_cell.length_a   1.000
_cell.length_b   1.000
_cell.length_c   1.000
_cell.angle_alpha   90.00
_cell.angle_beta   90.00
_cell.angle_gamma   90.00
#
_symmetry.space_group_name_H-M   'P 1'
#
loop_
_entity.id
_entity.type
_entity.pdbx_description
1 polymer ?
#
loop_
_entity_poly.entity_id
_entity_poly.type
_entity_poly.pdbx_seq_one_letter_code
_entity_poly.pdbx_strand_id
1 'polypeptide(L)'
;LLGRNPWGVSAFVGIGSVSPRHPHSVVADITGREITGGMNDGPVYGSIYRQLKGIRLIEPDEYAPFQSDYVVYHDDLGDYSTNEPTLDGTAEAVVFFGMSRGNRVPKP
;
A
#
# COMPACT_ATOMS: atom_id res chain seq x y z
N LEU A 1 5.61 1.78 6.84
CA LEU A 1 4.87 2.79 6.04
C LEU A 1 5.70 3.38 4.90
N LEU A 2 6.91 3.91 5.12
CA LEU A 2 7.67 4.63 4.08
C LEU A 2 8.77 3.79 3.39
N GLY A 3 8.53 2.53 3.04
CA GLY A 3 9.48 1.74 2.22
C GLY A 3 10.47 0.83 2.97
N ARG A 4 10.62 0.96 4.29
CA ARG A 4 11.42 0.01 5.09
C ARG A 4 10.60 -1.24 5.45
N ASN A 5 10.37 -2.10 4.46
CA ASN A 5 9.69 -3.40 4.58
C ASN A 5 10.31 -4.41 3.58
N PRO A 6 9.92 -5.71 3.59
CA PRO A 6 10.51 -6.73 2.72
C PRO A 6 10.43 -6.43 1.22
N TRP A 7 9.42 -5.67 0.80
CA TRP A 7 9.17 -5.31 -0.60
C TRP A 7 9.84 -4.00 -1.02
N GLY A 8 10.42 -3.24 -0.08
CA GLY A 8 11.03 -1.95 -0.38
C GLY A 8 10.04 -0.86 -0.82
N VAL A 9 8.74 -1.06 -0.62
CA VAL A 9 7.66 -0.24 -1.18
C VAL A 9 6.99 0.63 -0.11
N SER A 10 6.65 1.87 -0.45
CA SER A 10 5.82 2.71 0.40
C SER A 10 4.39 2.16 0.50
N ALA A 11 3.73 2.37 1.63
CA ALA A 11 2.30 2.10 1.77
C ALA A 11 1.43 3.20 1.12
N PHE A 12 2.02 4.33 0.70
CA PHE A 12 1.31 5.46 0.16
C PHE A 12 1.52 5.60 -1.34
N VAL A 13 0.44 5.81 -2.09
CA VAL A 13 0.52 6.13 -3.53
C VAL A 13 1.31 7.43 -3.73
N GLY A 14 2.30 7.42 -4.61
CA GLY A 14 3.07 8.59 -5.02
C GLY A 14 3.99 9.20 -3.94
N ILE A 15 4.18 8.55 -2.79
CA ILE A 15 5.10 9.01 -1.72
C ILE A 15 6.15 7.95 -1.46
N GLY A 16 7.43 8.32 -1.56
CA GLY A 16 8.58 7.40 -1.41
C GLY A 16 9.33 7.22 -2.71
N SER A 17 10.51 6.57 -2.66
CA SER A 17 11.29 6.25 -3.87
C SER A 17 10.66 5.14 -4.70
N VAL A 18 9.99 4.20 -4.03
CA VAL A 18 9.17 3.14 -4.62
C VAL A 18 7.81 3.23 -3.93
N SER A 19 6.74 3.31 -4.71
CA SER A 19 5.35 3.45 -4.24
C SER A 19 4.42 2.62 -5.12
N PRO A 20 3.20 2.29 -4.65
CA PRO A 20 2.22 1.56 -5.46
C PRO A 20 1.92 2.29 -6.76
N ARG A 21 1.93 1.54 -7.86
CA ARG A 21 1.70 2.01 -9.24
C ARG A 21 0.34 1.56 -9.78
N HIS A 22 -0.20 0.46 -9.27
CA HIS A 22 -1.49 -0.10 -9.69
C HIS A 22 -2.44 -0.26 -8.50
N PRO A 23 -2.71 0.81 -7.73
CA PRO A 23 -3.64 0.72 -6.59
C PRO A 23 -5.01 0.21 -7.03
N HIS A 24 -5.66 -0.61 -6.19
CA HIS A 24 -7.03 -1.08 -6.41
C HIS A 24 -8.01 0.09 -6.25
N SER A 25 -8.15 0.93 -7.28
CA SER A 25 -9.08 2.03 -7.33
C SER A 25 -9.69 2.14 -8.72
N VAL A 26 -10.89 1.59 -8.88
CA VAL A 26 -11.64 1.64 -10.14
C VAL A 26 -11.86 3.07 -10.62
N VAL A 27 -12.05 4.01 -9.68
CA VAL A 27 -12.19 5.43 -10.03
C VAL A 27 -10.90 6.00 -10.57
N ALA A 28 -9.76 5.77 -9.92
CA ALA A 28 -8.47 6.27 -10.40
C ALA A 28 -8.10 5.64 -11.75
N ASP A 29 -8.32 4.34 -11.91
CA ASP A 29 -8.08 3.59 -13.15
C ASP A 29 -8.89 4.13 -14.33
N ILE A 30 -10.20 4.33 -14.16
CA ILE A 30 -11.07 4.84 -15.22
C ILE A 30 -10.83 6.31 -15.52
N THR A 31 -10.58 7.13 -14.49
CA THR A 31 -10.56 8.60 -14.64
C THR A 31 -9.16 9.17 -14.83
N GLY A 32 -8.11 8.38 -14.58
CA GLY A 32 -6.73 8.87 -14.55
C GLY A 32 -6.44 9.88 -13.44
N ARG A 33 -7.33 9.99 -12.44
CA ARG A 33 -7.16 10.95 -11.33
C ARG A 33 -6.05 10.49 -10.40
N GLU A 34 -5.15 11.41 -10.08
CA GLU A 34 -4.14 11.18 -9.07
C GLU A 34 -4.78 10.98 -7.68
N ILE A 35 -4.32 9.95 -6.98
CA ILE A 35 -4.70 9.60 -5.61
C ILE A 35 -3.47 9.61 -4.68
N THR A 36 -2.50 10.46 -5.00
CA THR A 36 -1.26 10.65 -4.24
C THR A 36 -1.56 10.90 -2.76
N GLY A 37 -0.91 10.14 -1.89
CA GLY A 37 -1.08 10.20 -0.44
C GLY A 37 -2.14 9.25 0.12
N GLY A 38 -2.93 8.57 -0.73
CA GLY A 38 -3.78 7.46 -0.29
C GLY A 38 -2.92 6.31 0.28
N MET A 39 -3.26 5.84 1.47
CA MET A 39 -2.61 4.70 2.11
C MET A 39 -3.30 3.40 1.70
N ASN A 40 -2.54 2.47 1.15
CA ASN A 40 -3.03 1.12 0.84
C ASN A 40 -3.17 0.31 2.13
N ASP A 41 -4.14 -0.62 2.15
CA ASP A 41 -4.42 -1.53 3.27
C ASP A 41 -3.14 -2.29 3.71
N GLY A 42 -2.36 -2.74 2.72
CA GLY A 42 -1.03 -3.29 2.92
C GLY A 42 -1.02 -4.82 3.06
N PRO A 43 0.10 -5.40 3.49
CA PRO A 43 0.29 -6.85 3.43
C PRO A 43 -0.70 -7.64 4.29
N VAL A 44 -1.28 -8.70 3.74
CA VAL A 44 -2.20 -9.62 4.45
C VAL A 44 -1.61 -11.02 4.57
N TYR A 45 -2.22 -11.87 5.39
CA TYR A 45 -1.83 -13.28 5.41
C TYR A 45 -2.12 -13.94 4.07
N GLY A 46 -1.18 -14.76 3.58
CA GLY A 46 -1.37 -15.51 2.34
C GLY A 46 -2.61 -16.41 2.38
N SER A 47 -2.97 -16.92 3.57
CA SER A 47 -4.21 -17.68 3.78
C SER A 47 -5.48 -16.85 3.55
N ILE A 48 -5.47 -15.56 3.92
CA ILE A 48 -6.57 -14.63 3.68
C ILE A 48 -6.66 -14.38 2.18
N TYR A 49 -5.56 -13.94 1.54
CA TYR A 49 -5.52 -13.65 0.10
C TYR A 49 -6.11 -14.80 -0.74
N ARG A 50 -5.68 -16.04 -0.47
CA ARG A 50 -6.13 -17.23 -1.21
C ARG A 50 -7.62 -17.58 -1.04
N GLN A 51 -8.31 -17.02 -0.05
CA GLN A 51 -9.73 -17.29 0.22
C GLN A 51 -10.67 -16.19 -0.32
N LEU A 52 -10.12 -15.08 -0.78
CA LEU A 52 -10.89 -13.93 -1.24
C LEU A 52 -11.49 -14.18 -2.63
N LYS A 53 -12.73 -13.71 -2.83
CA LYS A 53 -13.51 -14.00 -4.04
C LYS A 53 -13.21 -12.97 -5.12
N GLY A 54 -12.91 -13.44 -6.32
CA GLY A 54 -12.67 -12.57 -7.47
C GLY A 54 -11.31 -11.88 -7.46
N ILE A 55 -10.49 -12.12 -6.44
CA ILE A 55 -9.13 -11.62 -6.38
C ILE A 55 -8.23 -12.43 -7.32
N ARG A 56 -7.42 -11.73 -8.10
CA ARG A 56 -6.37 -12.31 -8.95
C ARG A 56 -5.41 -11.22 -9.38
N LEU A 57 -4.15 -11.59 -9.61
CA LEU A 57 -3.21 -10.67 -10.24
C LEU A 57 -3.56 -10.52 -11.72
N ILE A 58 -3.59 -9.29 -12.20
CA ILE A 58 -3.79 -8.92 -13.59
C ILE A 58 -2.44 -8.92 -14.32
N GLU A 59 -1.40 -8.49 -13.63
CA GLU A 59 -0.01 -8.44 -14.09
C GLU A 59 0.86 -9.50 -13.38
N PRO A 60 2.07 -9.80 -13.89
CA PRO A 60 3.03 -10.62 -13.19
C PRO A 60 3.43 -10.02 -11.82
N ASP A 61 3.55 -10.87 -10.80
CA ASP A 61 3.98 -10.45 -9.46
C ASP A 61 5.46 -10.01 -9.46
N GLU A 62 5.68 -8.69 -9.46
CA GLU A 62 7.03 -8.11 -9.40
C GLU A 62 7.76 -8.39 -8.08
N TYR A 63 7.01 -8.76 -7.05
CA TYR A 63 7.49 -9.04 -5.71
C TYR A 63 7.61 -10.54 -5.41
N ALA A 64 7.41 -11.42 -6.40
CA ALA A 64 7.45 -12.87 -6.23
C ALA A 64 8.66 -13.39 -5.40
N PRO A 65 9.91 -12.87 -5.55
CA PRO A 65 11.05 -13.31 -4.74
C PRO A 65 10.95 -12.98 -3.24
N PHE A 66 10.07 -12.06 -2.86
CA PHE A 66 9.87 -11.58 -1.49
C PHE A 66 8.57 -12.07 -0.88
N GLN A 67 7.71 -12.74 -1.66
CA GLN A 67 6.49 -13.35 -1.12
C GLN A 67 6.80 -14.54 -0.22
N SER A 68 5.87 -14.81 0.68
CA SER A 68 5.91 -16.00 1.53
C SER A 68 4.52 -16.60 1.65
N ASP A 69 4.43 -17.86 2.06
CA ASP A 69 3.13 -18.48 2.37
C ASP A 69 2.40 -17.79 3.52
N TYR A 70 3.15 -17.09 4.38
CA TYR A 70 2.66 -16.42 5.58
C TYR A 70 2.07 -15.05 5.28
N VAL A 71 2.82 -14.16 4.64
CA VAL A 71 2.42 -12.78 4.33
C VAL A 71 2.72 -12.45 2.87
N VAL A 72 1.80 -11.72 2.24
CA VAL A 72 1.88 -11.30 0.84
C VAL A 72 1.51 -9.83 0.68
N TYR A 73 2.09 -9.19 -0.33
CA TYR A 73 1.72 -7.86 -0.82
C TYR A 73 1.86 -7.84 -2.33
N HIS A 74 0.87 -7.31 -3.05
CA HIS A 74 0.94 -7.21 -4.50
C HIS A 74 0.61 -5.78 -4.94
N ASP A 75 1.43 -5.20 -5.81
CA ASP A 75 1.12 -3.90 -6.44
C ASP A 75 0.33 -4.12 -7.73
N ASP A 76 -0.92 -4.59 -7.60
CA ASP A 76 -1.77 -5.01 -8.71
C ASP A 76 -3.21 -4.52 -8.55
N LEU A 77 -3.82 -4.05 -9.65
CA LEU A 77 -5.19 -3.55 -9.67
C LEU A 77 -6.21 -4.64 -9.31
N GLY A 78 -5.90 -5.92 -9.50
CA GLY A 78 -6.77 -7.04 -9.14
C GLY A 78 -6.67 -7.49 -7.69
N ASP A 79 -5.77 -6.92 -6.88
CA ASP A 79 -5.62 -7.21 -5.45
C ASP A 79 -6.16 -6.09 -4.57
N TYR A 80 -7.47 -6.17 -4.28
CA TYR A 80 -8.11 -5.27 -3.33
C TYR A 80 -7.70 -5.53 -1.87
N SER A 81 -7.10 -6.69 -1.57
CA SER A 81 -6.80 -7.08 -0.19
C SER A 81 -5.51 -6.47 0.33
N THR A 82 -4.57 -6.15 -0.57
CA THR A 82 -3.29 -5.54 -0.17
C THR A 82 -3.04 -4.17 -0.77
N ASN A 83 -3.71 -3.85 -1.89
CA ASN A 83 -3.40 -2.67 -2.70
C ASN A 83 -4.54 -1.66 -2.81
N GLU A 84 -5.64 -1.82 -2.06
CA GLU A 84 -6.73 -0.85 -2.02
C GLU A 84 -6.38 0.34 -1.10
N PRO A 85 -6.41 1.59 -1.60
CA PRO A 85 -6.29 2.77 -0.75
C PRO A 85 -7.53 2.94 0.15
N THR A 86 -7.34 3.03 1.46
CA THR A 86 -8.44 3.10 2.43
C THR A 86 -8.56 4.47 3.10
N LEU A 87 -9.79 4.92 3.34
CA LEU A 87 -10.06 6.23 3.95
C LEU A 87 -9.58 6.30 5.41
N ASP A 88 -9.88 5.26 6.18
CA ASP A 88 -9.52 5.12 7.59
C ASP A 88 -8.01 4.98 7.76
N GLY A 89 -7.33 4.12 6.99
CA GLY A 89 -5.86 4.02 7.02
C GLY A 89 -5.20 5.35 6.65
N THR A 90 -5.72 6.05 5.64
CA THR A 90 -5.24 7.38 5.25
C THR A 90 -5.47 8.42 6.36
N ALA A 91 -6.64 8.42 7.00
CA ALA A 91 -6.95 9.34 8.10
C ALA A 91 -6.04 9.10 9.32
N GLU A 92 -5.82 7.83 9.70
CA GLU A 92 -4.92 7.44 10.78
C GLU A 92 -3.48 7.87 10.47
N ALA A 93 -3.02 7.67 9.24
CA ALA A 93 -1.69 8.13 8.82
C ALA A 93 -1.52 9.65 8.96
N VAL A 94 -2.53 10.44 8.56
CA VAL A 94 -2.51 11.90 8.72
C VAL A 94 -2.36 12.28 10.20
N VAL A 95 -3.11 11.64 11.10
CA VAL A 95 -3.00 11.87 12.54
C VAL A 95 -1.61 11.47 13.06
N PHE A 96 -1.15 10.27 12.71
CA PHE A 96 0.15 9.73 13.14
C PHE A 96 1.31 10.64 12.73
N PHE A 97 1.36 11.07 11.47
CA PHE A 97 2.40 11.99 10.99
C PHE A 97 2.25 13.40 11.55
N GLY A 98 1.01 13.87 11.75
CA GLY A 98 0.73 15.13 12.41
C GLY A 98 1.33 15.18 13.82
N MET A 99 1.13 14.11 14.62
CA MET A 99 1.70 13.98 15.96
C MET A 99 3.22 13.78 15.95
N SER A 100 3.75 13.04 14.98
CA SER A 100 5.18 12.74 14.85
C SER A 100 6.04 13.99 14.54
N ARG A 101 5.43 15.11 14.14
CA ARG A 101 6.13 16.39 13.92
C ARG A 101 6.63 17.06 15.22
N GLY A 102 6.26 16.56 16.39
CA GLY A 102 6.53 17.17 17.71
C GLY A 102 7.89 16.90 18.37
N ASN A 103 8.75 16.02 17.84
CA ASN A 103 10.02 15.64 18.50
C ASN A 103 11.27 16.27 17.87
N ARG A 104 11.21 17.53 17.45
CA ARG A 104 12.43 18.30 17.19
C ARG A 104 12.97 18.80 18.53
N VAL A 105 13.90 18.05 19.14
CA VAL A 105 14.80 18.61 20.15
C VAL A 105 15.49 19.82 19.49
N PRO A 106 15.44 21.02 20.08
CA PRO A 106 16.20 22.15 19.56
C PRO A 106 17.66 21.72 19.49
N LYS A 107 18.30 21.83 18.32
CA LYS A 107 19.76 21.72 18.27
C LYS A 107 20.34 22.87 19.11
N PRO A 108 21.36 22.60 19.95
CA PRO A 108 22.07 23.66 20.68
C PRO A 108 22.70 24.68 19.74
#